data_AF-W7JWP2-F1
#
_entry.id   AF-W7JWP2-F1
#
_cell.length_a   1.000
_cell.length_b   1.000
_cell.length_c   1.000
_cell.angle_alpha   90.00
_cell.angle_beta   90.00
_cell.angle_gamma   90.00
#
_symmetry.space_group_name_H-M   'P 1'
#
loop_
_entity.id
_entity.type
_entity.pdbx_description
1 polymer ?
#
loop_
_entity_poly.entity_id
_entity_poly.type
_entity_poly.pdbx_seq_one_letter_code
_entity_poly.pdbx_strand_id
1 'polypeptide(L)'
;MKKNKISLFIISSLVCAFVTLTFYKRYRYGFDRNYVEQKLSLYSEESFYFSFYNDIVKSNTFGEGINYLLKDNRSEYPDTINAIKRFNIYPEIILGALWKGLNLESYILTPYNFYVYAVIFLQAASVSVLFFFSVYIGLDKIKKKNKNKHI
;
A
#
# COMPACT_ATOMS: atom_id res chain seq x y z
N MET A 1 -2.64 -28.90 -17.81
CA MET A 1 -2.47 -28.28 -16.45
C MET A 1 -1.75 -26.93 -16.49
N LYS A 2 -0.61 -26.76 -17.17
CA LYS A 2 0.10 -25.46 -17.24
C LYS A 2 -0.71 -24.34 -17.91
N LYS A 3 -1.44 -24.63 -18.99
CA LYS A 3 -2.27 -23.65 -19.73
C LYS A 3 -3.33 -22.96 -18.86
N ASN A 4 -4.00 -23.70 -17.97
CA ASN A 4 -5.02 -23.15 -17.07
C ASN A 4 -4.42 -22.26 -15.98
N LYS A 5 -3.21 -22.57 -15.49
CA LYS A 5 -2.51 -21.73 -14.51
C LYS A 5 -2.04 -20.41 -15.11
N ILE A 6 -1.51 -20.45 -16.34
CA ILE A 6 -1.09 -19.25 -17.08
C ILE A 6 -2.30 -18.36 -17.38
N SER A 7 -3.41 -18.95 -17.86
CA SER A 7 -4.65 -18.21 -18.09
C SER A 7 -5.18 -17.54 -16.82
N LEU A 8 -5.17 -18.25 -15.68
CA LEU A 8 -5.58 -17.68 -14.39
C LEU A 8 -4.68 -16.50 -13.97
N PHE A 9 -3.37 -16.63 -14.15
CA PHE A 9 -2.43 -15.56 -13.85
C PHE A 9 -2.69 -14.31 -14.70
N ILE A 10 -2.95 -14.48 -16.00
CA ILE A 10 -3.31 -13.38 -16.91
C ILE A 10 -4.59 -12.68 -16.45
N ILE A 11 -5.65 -13.45 -16.12
CA ILE A 11 -6.92 -12.88 -15.65
C ILE A 11 -6.72 -12.13 -14.32
N SER A 12 -5.97 -12.70 -13.38
CA SER A 12 -5.64 -12.04 -12.11
C SER A 12 -4.85 -10.74 -12.32
N SER A 13 -3.92 -10.71 -13.27
CA SER A 13 -3.21 -9.48 -13.65
C SER A 13 -4.13 -8.44 -14.29
N LEU A 14 -5.10 -8.85 -15.09
CA LEU A 14 -6.12 -7.95 -15.64
C LEU A 14 -7.01 -7.36 -14.54
N VAL A 15 -7.38 -8.17 -13.53
CA VAL A 15 -8.10 -7.68 -12.34
C VAL A 15 -7.25 -6.63 -11.60
N CYS A 16 -5.94 -6.87 -11.41
CA CYS A 16 -5.04 -5.90 -10.81
C CYS A 16 -5.03 -4.56 -11.57
N ALA A 17 -4.88 -4.62 -12.90
CA ALA A 17 -4.86 -3.44 -13.76
C ALA A 17 -6.21 -2.68 -13.71
N PHE A 18 -7.32 -3.41 -13.74
CA PHE A 18 -8.66 -2.82 -13.66
C PHE A 18 -8.90 -2.10 -12.32
N VAL A 19 -8.50 -2.72 -11.21
CA VAL A 19 -8.63 -2.12 -9.87
C VAL A 19 -7.73 -0.89 -9.74
N THR A 20 -6.48 -0.98 -10.21
CA THR A 20 -5.54 0.16 -10.24
C THR A 20 -6.13 1.33 -11.02
N LEU A 21 -6.68 1.08 -12.21
CA LEU A 21 -7.26 2.12 -13.06
C LEU A 21 -8.49 2.77 -12.40
N THR A 22 -9.34 1.97 -11.74
CA THR A 22 -10.51 2.47 -11.01
C THR A 22 -10.09 3.41 -9.88
N PHE A 23 -9.12 2.99 -9.05
CA PHE A 23 -8.61 3.85 -7.97
C PHE A 23 -7.85 5.06 -8.49
N TYR A 24 -7.03 4.91 -9.52
CA TYR A 24 -6.35 6.03 -10.16
C TYR A 24 -7.35 7.09 -10.63
N LYS A 25 -8.43 6.67 -11.32
CA LYS A 25 -9.50 7.60 -11.74
C LYS A 25 -10.18 8.30 -10.57
N ARG A 26 -10.36 7.61 -9.44
CA ARG A 26 -10.93 8.18 -8.21
C ARG A 26 -10.03 9.28 -7.63
N TYR A 27 -8.72 9.04 -7.55
CA TYR A 27 -7.77 9.96 -6.91
C TYR A 27 -7.11 10.97 -7.87
N ARG A 28 -7.37 10.88 -9.18
CA ARG A 28 -6.70 11.69 -10.23
C ARG A 28 -6.60 13.17 -9.90
N TYR A 29 -7.71 13.76 -9.45
CA TYR A 29 -7.78 15.20 -9.15
C TYR A 29 -6.98 15.59 -7.91
N GLY A 30 -6.69 14.65 -7.02
CA GLY A 30 -5.82 14.89 -5.87
C GLY A 30 -4.35 14.99 -6.28
N PHE A 31 -3.92 14.26 -7.32
CA PHE A 31 -2.52 14.24 -7.75
C PHE A 31 -2.05 15.56 -8.36
N ASP A 32 -2.96 16.30 -8.99
CA ASP A 32 -2.66 17.58 -9.66
C ASP A 32 -2.73 18.79 -8.71
N ARG A 33 -3.17 18.60 -7.46
CA ARG A 33 -3.30 19.69 -6.47
C ARG A 33 -1.97 20.08 -5.86
N ASN A 34 -1.94 21.29 -5.29
CA ASN A 34 -0.80 21.76 -4.52
C ASN A 34 -0.56 20.88 -3.28
N TYR A 35 0.71 20.74 -2.86
CA TYR A 35 1.07 19.83 -1.77
C TYR A 35 0.36 20.10 -0.42
N VAL A 36 0.00 21.36 -0.16
CA VAL A 36 -0.78 21.72 1.04
C VAL A 36 -2.19 21.13 0.95
N GLU A 37 -2.87 21.31 -0.18
CA GLU A 37 -4.21 20.77 -0.43
C GLU A 37 -4.20 19.24 -0.46
N GLN A 38 -3.14 18.64 -1.00
CA GLN A 38 -2.94 17.19 -1.01
C GLN A 38 -2.96 16.61 0.41
N LYS A 39 -2.18 17.19 1.33
CA LYS A 39 -2.17 16.77 2.73
C LYS A 39 -3.52 16.96 3.41
N LEU A 40 -4.23 18.05 3.10
CA LEU A 40 -5.57 18.34 3.64
C LEU A 40 -6.65 17.44 3.05
N SER A 41 -6.38 16.77 1.93
CA SER A 41 -7.34 15.85 1.31
C SER A 41 -7.42 14.49 2.01
N LEU A 42 -6.40 14.14 2.79
CA LEU A 42 -6.40 12.95 3.63
C LEU A 42 -7.29 13.16 4.84
N TYR A 43 -8.11 12.16 5.17
CA TYR A 43 -9.08 12.24 6.25
C TYR A 43 -8.88 11.14 7.29
N SER A 44 -9.07 11.50 8.56
CA SER A 44 -9.09 10.57 9.70
C SER A 44 -7.84 9.67 9.74
N GLU A 45 -8.01 8.36 9.64
CA GLU A 45 -6.94 7.38 9.72
C GLU A 45 -5.90 7.55 8.61
N GLU A 46 -6.30 7.94 7.39
CA GLU A 46 -5.36 8.10 6.27
C GLU A 46 -4.34 9.21 6.57
N SER A 47 -4.81 10.33 7.13
CA SER A 47 -3.92 11.44 7.51
C SER A 47 -3.05 11.09 8.71
N PHE A 48 -3.59 10.28 9.63
CA PHE A 48 -2.84 9.74 10.77
C PHE A 48 -1.67 8.85 10.30
N TYR A 49 -1.90 7.84 9.46
CA TYR A 49 -0.82 6.99 8.95
C TYR A 49 0.17 7.75 8.06
N PHE A 50 -0.34 8.62 7.17
CA PHE A 50 0.52 9.47 6.34
C PHE A 50 1.43 10.38 7.18
N SER A 51 1.00 10.81 8.38
CA SER A 51 1.81 11.67 9.23
C SER A 51 3.12 11.00 9.65
N PHE A 52 3.12 9.70 9.97
CA PHE A 52 4.33 8.96 10.34
C PHE A 52 5.28 8.78 9.15
N TYR A 53 4.74 8.47 7.97
CA TYR A 53 5.53 8.46 6.73
C TYR A 53 6.16 9.84 6.48
N ASN A 54 5.39 10.90 6.63
CA ASN A 54 5.82 12.27 6.39
C ASN A 54 6.87 12.75 7.40
N ASP A 55 6.87 12.25 8.64
CA ASP A 55 7.93 12.54 9.62
C ASP A 55 9.27 11.94 9.18
N ILE A 56 9.26 10.72 8.63
CA ILE A 56 10.45 10.11 8.03
C ILE A 56 10.91 10.93 6.83
N VAL A 57 10.01 11.30 5.93
CA VAL A 57 10.35 12.09 4.73
C VAL A 57 11.01 13.42 5.12
N LYS A 58 10.44 14.13 6.09
CA LYS A 58 10.94 15.45 6.53
C LYS A 58 12.21 15.40 7.36
N SER A 59 12.50 14.28 8.02
CA SER A 59 13.72 14.13 8.82
C SER A 59 14.97 14.27 7.95
N ASN A 60 16.10 14.72 8.49
CA ASN A 60 17.33 14.84 7.69
C ASN A 60 17.87 13.45 7.34
N THR A 61 17.89 12.56 8.33
CA THR A 61 18.37 11.18 8.17
C THR A 61 17.26 10.18 8.49
N PHE A 62 17.27 9.02 7.83
CA PHE A 62 16.30 7.96 8.11
C PHE A 62 16.29 7.53 9.58
N GLY A 63 17.48 7.44 10.21
CA GLY A 63 17.60 7.08 11.63
C GLY A 63 16.97 8.13 12.57
N GLU A 64 17.07 9.41 12.23
CA GLU A 64 16.39 10.49 12.96
C GLU A 64 14.86 10.32 12.87
N GLY A 65 14.34 10.06 11.66
CA GLY A 65 12.93 9.74 11.44
C GLY A 65 12.44 8.58 12.31
N ILE A 66 13.19 7.47 12.35
CA ILE A 66 12.86 6.33 13.22
C ILE A 66 12.87 6.71 14.71
N ASN A 67 13.83 7.50 15.16
CA ASN A 67 13.88 7.93 16.56
C ASN A 67 12.67 8.80 16.95
N TYR A 68 12.16 9.65 16.05
CA TYR A 68 10.91 10.37 16.28
C TYR A 68 9.72 9.41 16.46
N LEU A 69 9.62 8.36 15.64
CA LEU A 69 8.55 7.37 15.73
C LEU A 69 8.64 6.48 16.98
N LEU A 70 9.86 6.23 17.48
CA LEU A 70 10.07 5.46 18.70
C LEU A 70 9.71 6.24 19.97
N LYS A 71 9.81 7.57 19.92
CA LYS A 71 9.54 8.48 21.03
C LYS A 71 8.37 9.41 20.68
N ASP A 72 7.25 8.82 20.30
CA ASP A 72 6.06 9.58 19.90
C ASP A 72 5.30 10.06 21.15
N ASN A 73 5.17 11.38 21.29
CA ASN A 73 4.42 12.03 22.37
C ASN A 73 3.14 12.73 21.88
N ARG A 74 2.89 12.74 20.56
CA ARG A 74 1.74 13.42 19.96
C ARG A 74 0.50 12.54 19.95
N SER A 75 0.66 11.23 19.85
CA SER A 75 -0.47 10.32 19.71
C SER A 75 -1.16 10.07 21.04
N GLU A 76 -0.40 10.09 22.15
CA GLU A 76 -0.92 9.77 23.50
C GLU A 76 -0.29 10.65 24.58
N TYR A 77 -0.51 11.96 24.51
CA TYR A 77 -0.07 12.86 25.57
C TYR A 77 -0.77 12.54 26.92
N PRO A 78 -0.07 12.50 28.06
CA PRO A 78 1.31 12.97 28.31
C PRO A 78 2.42 11.94 28.08
N ASP A 79 2.08 10.70 27.73
CA ASP A 79 3.03 9.60 27.64
C ASP A 79 3.82 9.63 26.33
N THR A 80 5.06 9.15 26.38
CA THR A 80 5.87 8.86 25.20
C THR A 80 5.78 7.38 24.88
N ILE A 81 5.26 7.05 23.70
CA ILE A 81 5.05 5.67 23.27
C ILE A 81 5.85 5.35 22.01
N ASN A 82 6.08 4.05 21.81
CA ASN A 82 6.64 3.55 20.56
C ASN A 82 5.52 3.39 19.53
N ALA A 83 5.38 4.37 18.63
CA ALA A 83 4.34 4.38 17.60
C ALA A 83 4.47 3.20 16.64
N ILE A 84 5.70 2.74 16.36
CA ILE A 84 5.98 1.61 15.46
C ILE A 84 5.23 0.36 15.91
N LYS A 85 5.41 0.00 17.19
CA LYS A 85 4.78 -1.19 17.76
C LYS A 85 3.30 -0.97 18.08
N ARG A 86 2.93 0.22 18.56
CA ARG A 86 1.56 0.54 18.98
C ARG A 86 0.59 0.53 17.80
N PHE A 87 0.97 1.14 16.68
CA PHE A 87 0.10 1.36 15.52
C PHE A 87 0.46 0.51 14.30
N ASN A 88 1.46 -0.38 14.41
CA ASN A 88 1.89 -1.28 13.33
C ASN A 88 2.29 -0.55 12.04
N ILE A 89 2.95 0.60 12.16
CA ILE A 89 3.30 1.50 11.04
C ILE A 89 4.52 1.05 10.23
N TYR A 90 4.73 -0.27 10.12
CA TYR A 90 5.81 -0.84 9.31
C TYR A 90 5.70 -0.51 7.83
N PRO A 91 4.51 -0.56 7.19
CA PRO A 91 4.37 -0.16 5.79
C PRO A 91 4.83 1.28 5.54
N GLU A 92 4.47 2.21 6.43
CA GLU A 92 4.82 3.63 6.34
C GLU A 92 6.33 3.83 6.44
N ILE A 93 6.99 3.07 7.32
CA ILE A 93 8.45 3.06 7.44
C ILE A 93 9.12 2.56 6.15
N ILE A 94 8.62 1.48 5.57
CA ILE A 94 9.13 0.93 4.31
C ILE A 94 8.97 1.96 3.18
N LEU A 95 7.82 2.61 3.09
CA LEU A 95 7.58 3.67 2.10
C LEU A 95 8.51 4.87 2.32
N GLY A 96 8.71 5.30 3.57
CA GLY A 96 9.64 6.39 3.90
C GLY A 96 11.09 6.05 3.56
N ALA A 97 11.51 4.80 3.79
CA ALA A 97 12.82 4.30 3.41
C ALA A 97 13.00 4.28 1.88
N LEU A 98 11.98 3.83 1.14
CA LEU A 98 12.00 3.83 -0.33
C LEU A 98 12.05 5.25 -0.88
N TRP A 99 11.28 6.19 -0.31
CA TRP A 99 11.30 7.60 -0.70
C TRP A 99 12.71 8.20 -0.61
N LYS A 100 13.35 8.08 0.57
CA LYS A 100 14.71 8.59 0.81
C LYS A 100 15.76 7.83 0.00
N GLY A 101 15.67 6.50 -0.06
CA GLY A 101 16.66 5.65 -0.72
C GLY A 101 16.69 5.82 -2.25
N LEU A 102 15.54 6.09 -2.87
CA LEU A 102 15.43 6.35 -4.30
C LEU A 102 15.62 7.84 -4.66
N ASN A 103 15.81 8.71 -3.66
CA ASN A 103 15.95 10.16 -3.81
C ASN A 103 14.85 10.79 -4.70
N LEU A 104 13.59 10.38 -4.47
CA LEU A 104 12.45 10.71 -5.33
C LEU A 104 12.10 12.20 -5.35
N GLU A 105 12.61 12.98 -4.39
CA GLU A 105 12.54 14.45 -4.39
C GLU A 105 13.09 15.05 -5.69
N SER A 106 14.08 14.38 -6.29
CA SER A 106 14.68 14.82 -7.56
C SER A 106 13.81 14.52 -8.78
N TYR A 107 12.79 13.66 -8.65
CA TYR A 107 12.00 13.12 -9.77
C TYR A 107 10.60 13.76 -9.90
N ILE A 108 10.43 14.99 -9.39
CA ILE A 108 9.23 15.86 -9.54
C ILE A 108 7.97 15.35 -8.78
N LEU A 109 7.98 14.15 -8.19
CA LEU A 109 6.85 13.67 -7.40
C LEU A 109 6.76 14.38 -6.06
N THR A 110 5.55 14.67 -5.59
CA THR A 110 5.31 15.05 -4.19
C THR A 110 5.34 13.80 -3.30
N PRO A 111 5.72 13.93 -2.00
CA PRO A 111 5.68 12.80 -1.07
C PRO A 111 4.29 12.16 -0.97
N TYR A 112 3.24 12.98 -1.10
CA TYR A 112 1.85 12.53 -1.15
C TYR A 112 1.58 11.68 -2.39
N ASN A 113 1.98 12.12 -3.58
CA ASN A 113 1.75 11.39 -4.83
C ASN A 113 2.39 10.00 -4.75
N PHE A 114 3.65 9.91 -4.31
CA PHE A 114 4.31 8.62 -4.12
C PHE A 114 3.58 7.71 -3.14
N TYR A 115 3.22 8.25 -1.96
CA TYR A 115 2.51 7.48 -0.94
C TYR A 115 1.19 6.91 -1.47
N VAL A 116 0.35 7.75 -2.09
CA VAL A 116 -0.95 7.32 -2.59
C VAL A 116 -0.81 6.37 -3.79
N TYR A 117 0.16 6.57 -4.69
CA TYR A 117 0.44 5.60 -5.76
C TYR A 117 0.82 4.22 -5.20
N ALA A 118 1.67 4.19 -4.18
CA ALA A 118 2.06 2.95 -3.52
C ALA A 118 0.85 2.26 -2.87
N VAL A 119 0.00 3.00 -2.15
CA VAL A 119 -1.23 2.48 -1.54
C VAL A 119 -2.18 1.92 -2.59
N ILE A 120 -2.42 2.65 -3.69
CA ILE A 120 -3.28 2.17 -4.80
C ILE A 120 -2.74 0.87 -5.38
N PHE A 121 -1.42 0.79 -5.62
CA PHE A 121 -0.79 -0.40 -6.14
C PHE A 121 -0.91 -1.59 -5.18
N LEU A 122 -0.60 -1.39 -3.90
CA LEU A 122 -0.72 -2.42 -2.85
C LEU A 122 -2.16 -2.91 -2.71
N GLN A 123 -3.14 -2.00 -2.73
CA GLN A 123 -4.56 -2.35 -2.67
C GLN A 123 -4.98 -3.18 -3.90
N ALA A 124 -4.60 -2.77 -5.11
CA ALA A 124 -4.91 -3.51 -6.32
C ALA A 124 -4.24 -4.89 -6.37
N ALA A 125 -2.98 -4.97 -5.94
CA ALA A 125 -2.24 -6.23 -5.83
C ALA A 125 -2.92 -7.18 -4.82
N SER A 126 -3.37 -6.68 -3.67
CA SER A 126 -4.07 -7.49 -2.66
C SER A 126 -5.34 -8.14 -3.21
N VAL A 127 -6.18 -7.36 -3.92
CA VAL A 127 -7.42 -7.85 -4.54
C VAL A 127 -7.11 -8.89 -5.62
N SER A 128 -6.10 -8.63 -6.44
CA SER A 128 -5.66 -9.54 -7.51
C SER A 128 -5.15 -10.89 -6.96
N VAL A 129 -4.38 -10.87 -5.87
CA VAL A 129 -3.86 -12.06 -5.19
C VAL A 129 -4.99 -12.87 -4.55
N LEU A 130 -5.94 -12.21 -3.87
CA LEU A 130 -7.12 -12.88 -3.30
C LEU A 130 -7.99 -13.53 -4.39
N PHE A 131 -8.18 -12.83 -5.51
CA PHE A 131 -8.86 -13.40 -6.67
C PHE A 131 -8.12 -14.63 -7.21
N PHE A 132 -6.80 -14.57 -7.35
CA PHE A 132 -6.01 -15.71 -7.82
C PHE A 132 -6.17 -16.93 -6.93
N PHE A 133 -6.00 -16.77 -5.61
CA PHE A 133 -6.08 -17.88 -4.67
C PHE A 133 -7.49 -18.46 -4.54
N SER A 134 -8.53 -17.61 -4.53
CA SER A 134 -9.92 -18.07 -4.46
C SER A 134 -10.28 -18.97 -5.65
N VAL A 135 -9.94 -18.56 -6.87
CA VAL A 135 -10.18 -19.36 -8.07
C VAL A 135 -9.29 -20.61 -8.10
N TYR A 136 -8.01 -20.50 -7.71
CA TYR A 136 -7.09 -21.62 -7.67
C TYR A 136 -7.59 -22.76 -6.76
N ILE A 137 -8.03 -22.42 -5.54
CA ILE A 137 -8.57 -23.39 -4.58
C ILE A 137 -9.89 -23.98 -5.09
N GLY A 138 -10.76 -23.16 -5.69
CA GLY A 138 -12.01 -23.63 -6.28
C GLY A 138 -11.81 -24.67 -7.38
N LEU A 139 -10.87 -24.41 -8.30
CA LEU A 139 -10.53 -25.33 -9.38
C LEU A 139 -9.94 -26.65 -8.87
N ASP A 140 -9.11 -26.61 -7.82
CA ASP A 140 -8.54 -27.82 -7.21
C ASP A 140 -9.63 -28.72 -6.61
N LYS A 141 -10.59 -28.14 -5.89
CA LYS A 141 -11.74 -28.87 -5.31
C LYS A 141 -12.60 -29.53 -6.40
N ILE A 142 -12.92 -28.80 -7.47
CA ILE A 142 -13.70 -29.33 -8.60
C ILE A 142 -12.98 -30.50 -9.25
N LYS A 143 -11.66 -30.38 -9.46
CA LYS A 143 -10.85 -31.44 -10.07
C LYS A 143 -10.82 -32.71 -9.22
N LYS A 144 -10.68 -32.58 -7.89
CA LYS A 144 -10.75 -33.72 -6.95
C LYS A 144 -12.13 -34.39 -6.99
N LYS A 145 -13.20 -33.60 -6.96
CA LYS A 145 -14.59 -34.12 -7.05
C LYS A 145 -14.84 -34.91 -8.34
N ASN A 146 -14.37 -34.41 -9.48
CA ASN A 146 -14.55 -35.09 -10.76
C ASN A 146 -13.72 -36.38 -10.85
N LYS A 147 -12.51 -36.43 -10.26
CA LYS A 147 -11.71 -37.66 -10.20
C LYS A 147 -12.41 -38.77 -9.39
N ASN A 148 -13.08 -38.40 -8.30
CA ASN A 148 -13.79 -39.35 -7.44
C ASN A 148 -15.15 -39.82 -8.00
N LYS A 149 -15.67 -39.20 -9.07
CA LYS A 149 -16.90 -39.65 -9.76
C LYS A 149 -16.65 -40.74 -10.80
N HIS A 150 -15.38 -41.00 -11.15
CA HIS A 150 -14.98 -41.99 -12.15
C HIS A 150 -14.30 -43.22 -11.52
N ILE A 151 -14.48 -43.41 -10.21
CA ILE A 151 -14.14 -44.60 -9.42
C ILE A 151 -15.45 -45.08 -8.80
#